data_AF-W6N4N8-F1
#
_entry.id   AF-W6N4N8-F1
#
_cell.length_a   1.000
_cell.length_b   1.000
_cell.length_c   1.000
_cell.angle_alpha   90.00
_cell.angle_beta   90.00
_cell.angle_gamma   90.00
#
_symmetry.space_group_name_H-M   'P 1'
#
loop_
_entity.id
_entity.type
_entity.pdbx_description
1 polymer ?
#
loop_
_entity_poly.entity_id
_entity_poly.type
_entity_poly.pdbx_seq_one_letter_code
_entity_poly.pdbx_strand_id
1 'polypeptide(L)'
;MINIIETATWVLSLSNPNLRTLISSGSSFGTKEWILEEQDFPKGTGYLKKSGSSYKCSLEKLLLATGVAMTNADSPNSYESWYAILKHINTFTADKMLFAEESFKDLDFHKKTISADEIGMGACLCLMSDIYGIKFAADADYFMKKTINNTSSPYYRYSLKSVGKYRKNGNQKPDFFCISDSREGVVVEAKGTFGPYSNLKNPLNKGKNQVQNVTLIGIKMRPNASRLVMATQIPIYNVNTKSWPHTIIKDPEENNLIKVNVTEEEIARLSLAKTFCFMGLYDVADDFLNFKSIGYWIEEIESMRYQYTDSKYYIVNSDLYGNYFAYMPQIFEAIRISEKDSLVKGLIETGFYESESMQETEAEIFLSNGFGVLRNS
;
A
#
# COMPACT_ATOMS: atom_id res chain seq x y z
N MET A 1 6.05 34.55 -4.19
CA MET A 1 6.00 33.08 -4.19
C MET A 1 5.68 32.67 -5.61
N ILE A 2 6.68 32.21 -6.34
CA ILE A 2 6.50 31.70 -7.71
C ILE A 2 5.83 30.33 -7.55
N ASN A 3 4.69 30.14 -8.23
CA ASN A 3 3.92 28.90 -8.26
C ASN A 3 4.83 27.73 -8.65
N ILE A 4 5.24 26.93 -7.68
CA ILE A 4 6.02 25.70 -7.89
C ILE A 4 5.24 24.71 -8.78
N ILE A 5 3.90 24.81 -8.79
CA ILE A 5 2.99 24.05 -9.64
C ILE A 5 3.23 24.35 -11.13
N GLU A 6 3.40 25.62 -11.54
CA GLU A 6 3.56 25.97 -12.96
C GLU A 6 4.92 25.54 -13.55
N THR A 7 5.98 25.53 -12.74
CA THR A 7 7.30 25.07 -13.20
C THR A 7 7.42 23.55 -13.37
N ALA A 8 6.66 22.76 -12.60
CA ALA A 8 6.68 21.29 -12.74
C ALA A 8 5.92 20.82 -14.00
N THR A 9 4.81 21.49 -14.35
CA THR A 9 4.02 21.17 -15.56
C THR A 9 4.79 21.42 -16.85
N TRP A 10 5.71 22.39 -16.85
CA TRP A 10 6.52 22.73 -18.03
C TRP A 10 7.72 21.80 -18.26
N VAL A 11 8.29 21.20 -17.21
CA VAL A 11 9.50 20.36 -17.35
C VAL A 11 9.18 18.92 -17.76
N LEU A 12 7.98 18.40 -17.44
CA LEU A 12 7.58 17.03 -17.80
C LEU A 12 6.87 16.92 -19.17
N SER A 13 6.37 18.04 -19.72
CA SER A 13 5.57 18.04 -20.96
C SER A 13 6.38 18.00 -22.27
N LEU A 14 7.72 18.00 -22.21
CA LEU A 14 8.56 18.27 -23.40
C LEU A 14 9.59 17.20 -23.80
N SER A 15 9.64 15.99 -23.23
CA SER A 15 10.67 15.02 -23.64
C SER A 15 10.24 13.57 -23.90
N ASN A 16 9.00 13.18 -23.59
CA ASN A 16 8.57 11.80 -23.85
C ASN A 16 7.27 11.75 -24.69
N PRO A 17 7.35 11.47 -26.00
CA PRO A 17 6.18 11.35 -26.86
C PRO A 17 5.23 10.22 -26.44
N ASN A 18 5.70 9.17 -25.74
CA ASN A 18 4.83 8.11 -25.23
C ASN A 18 3.92 8.60 -24.08
N LEU A 19 4.40 9.54 -23.25
CA LEU A 19 3.59 10.17 -22.20
C LEU A 19 2.49 11.04 -22.81
N ARG A 20 2.77 11.80 -23.87
CA ARG A 20 1.73 12.57 -24.58
C ARG A 20 0.68 11.65 -25.21
N THR A 21 1.07 10.52 -25.79
CA THR A 21 0.13 9.56 -26.37
C THR A 21 -0.76 8.93 -25.31
N LEU A 22 -0.19 8.48 -24.18
CA LEU A 22 -0.92 7.95 -23.00
C LEU A 22 -1.94 8.96 -22.42
N ILE A 23 -1.57 10.24 -22.40
CA ILE A 23 -2.42 11.34 -21.88
C ILE A 23 -3.50 11.74 -22.89
N SER A 24 -3.19 11.74 -24.19
CA SER A 24 -4.12 12.19 -25.24
C SER A 24 -5.14 11.15 -25.69
N SER A 25 -4.94 9.87 -25.38
CA SER A 25 -5.81 8.78 -25.83
C SER A 25 -6.96 8.44 -24.87
N GLY A 26 -7.00 9.00 -23.66
CA GLY A 26 -7.96 8.57 -22.63
C GLY A 26 -7.90 7.07 -22.35
N SER A 27 -6.81 6.40 -22.74
CA SER A 27 -6.70 4.95 -22.66
C SER A 27 -6.38 4.59 -21.22
N SER A 28 -7.37 4.05 -20.54
CA SER A 28 -7.21 3.37 -19.25
C SER A 28 -5.91 2.58 -19.24
N PHE A 29 -5.14 2.72 -18.16
CA PHE A 29 -3.95 1.91 -17.96
C PHE A 29 -4.43 0.46 -17.79
N GLY A 30 -4.41 -0.28 -18.90
CA GLY A 30 -5.19 -1.50 -19.07
C GLY A 30 -5.03 -2.50 -17.92
N THR A 31 -6.03 -3.35 -17.76
CA THR A 31 -6.05 -4.37 -16.70
C THR A 31 -4.82 -5.27 -16.75
N LYS A 32 -4.16 -5.43 -15.61
CA LYS A 32 -3.07 -6.37 -15.38
C LYS A 32 -3.57 -7.62 -14.66
N GLU A 33 -3.03 -8.75 -15.07
CA GLU A 33 -3.39 -10.07 -14.59
C GLU A 33 -2.14 -10.84 -14.17
N TRP A 34 -2.22 -11.52 -13.03
CA TRP A 34 -1.21 -12.46 -12.57
C TRP A 34 -1.83 -13.60 -11.76
N ILE A 35 -1.10 -14.70 -11.66
CA ILE A 35 -1.55 -15.91 -10.96
C ILE A 35 -1.31 -15.74 -9.46
N LEU A 36 -2.17 -16.34 -8.64
CA LEU A 36 -2.05 -16.40 -7.18
C LEU A 36 -1.94 -17.83 -6.68
N GLU A 37 -1.09 -18.03 -5.67
CA GLU A 37 -0.93 -19.29 -4.97
C GLU A 37 -0.80 -19.06 -3.47
N GLU A 38 -1.68 -19.68 -2.69
CA GLU A 38 -1.56 -19.76 -1.22
C GLU A 38 -0.78 -21.02 -0.83
N GLN A 39 0.25 -20.84 -0.01
CA GLN A 39 1.09 -21.91 0.53
C GLN A 39 1.14 -21.84 2.05
N ASP A 40 1.27 -22.98 2.70
CA ASP A 40 1.42 -23.09 4.17
C ASP A 40 0.22 -22.54 4.98
N PHE A 41 -0.96 -22.41 4.36
CA PHE A 41 -2.20 -22.09 5.08
C PHE A 41 -2.77 -23.35 5.75
N PRO A 42 -3.34 -23.23 6.96
CA PRO A 42 -4.14 -24.31 7.53
C PRO A 42 -5.24 -24.78 6.56
N LYS A 43 -5.55 -26.07 6.60
CA LYS A 43 -6.49 -26.66 5.64
C LYS A 43 -7.87 -25.99 5.76
N GLY A 44 -8.34 -25.41 4.65
CA GLY A 44 -9.65 -24.77 4.57
C GLY A 44 -9.71 -23.33 5.12
N THR A 45 -8.56 -22.71 5.43
CA THR A 45 -8.50 -21.33 5.94
C THR A 45 -7.91 -20.33 4.94
N GLY A 46 -7.56 -20.80 3.73
CA GLY A 46 -7.14 -19.95 2.62
C GLY A 46 -8.27 -19.05 2.12
N TYR A 47 -7.91 -17.86 1.65
CA TYR A 47 -8.84 -16.88 1.11
C TYR A 47 -9.08 -17.09 -0.39
N LEU A 48 -8.18 -17.82 -1.06
CA LEU A 48 -8.36 -18.16 -2.47
C LEU A 48 -9.38 -19.29 -2.61
N LYS A 49 -10.45 -19.04 -3.37
CA LYS A 49 -11.44 -20.07 -3.75
C LYS A 49 -10.79 -21.26 -4.47
N LYS A 50 -9.71 -21.02 -5.22
CA LYS A 50 -8.94 -22.02 -5.95
C LYS A 50 -7.48 -21.57 -6.09
N SER A 51 -6.54 -22.46 -5.75
CA SER A 51 -5.10 -22.23 -6.01
C SER A 51 -4.84 -22.14 -7.53
N GLY A 52 -3.97 -21.21 -7.93
CA GLY A 52 -3.77 -20.86 -9.34
C GLY A 52 -4.88 -19.98 -9.93
N SER A 53 -5.69 -19.34 -9.08
CA SER A 53 -6.62 -18.30 -9.52
C SER A 53 -5.83 -17.09 -10.04
N SER A 54 -6.38 -16.39 -11.02
CA SER A 54 -5.80 -15.13 -11.46
C SER A 54 -6.43 -13.95 -10.73
N TYR A 55 -5.60 -12.98 -10.41
CA TYR A 55 -6.01 -11.69 -9.90
C TYR A 55 -5.88 -10.63 -10.98
N LYS A 56 -6.80 -9.66 -10.98
CA LYS A 56 -6.89 -8.60 -11.97
C LYS A 56 -7.10 -7.27 -11.27
N CYS A 57 -6.35 -6.25 -11.68
CA CYS A 57 -6.59 -4.84 -11.34
C CYS A 57 -6.15 -3.95 -12.49
N SER A 58 -6.59 -2.69 -12.56
CA SER A 58 -5.94 -1.75 -13.48
C SER A 58 -4.48 -1.53 -13.09
N LEU A 59 -3.67 -1.20 -14.09
CA LEU A 59 -2.31 -0.75 -13.84
C LEU A 59 -2.30 0.55 -13.01
N GLU A 60 -3.30 1.42 -13.16
CA GLU A 60 -3.46 2.60 -12.30
C GLU A 60 -3.61 2.23 -10.82
N LYS A 61 -4.51 1.30 -10.48
CA LYS A 61 -4.69 0.85 -9.10
C LYS A 61 -3.40 0.30 -8.53
N LEU A 62 -2.66 -0.49 -9.31
CA LEU A 62 -1.36 -1.03 -8.91
C LEU A 62 -0.33 0.09 -8.66
N LEU A 63 -0.26 1.09 -9.54
CA LEU A 63 0.69 2.19 -9.41
C LEU A 63 0.32 3.15 -8.26
N LEU A 64 -0.96 3.42 -8.05
CA LEU A 64 -1.47 4.18 -6.90
C LEU A 64 -1.14 3.46 -5.59
N ALA A 65 -1.43 2.17 -5.51
CA ALA A 65 -1.06 1.35 -4.37
C ALA A 65 0.46 1.36 -4.15
N THR A 66 1.27 1.26 -5.21
CA THR A 66 2.73 1.35 -5.12
C THR A 66 3.18 2.70 -4.53
N GLY A 67 2.62 3.81 -5.02
CA GLY A 67 2.95 5.16 -4.53
C GLY A 67 2.59 5.34 -3.06
N VAL A 68 1.37 4.95 -2.66
CA VAL A 68 0.96 4.98 -1.25
C VAL A 68 1.88 4.10 -0.42
N ALA A 69 2.14 2.84 -0.82
CA ALA A 69 3.01 1.91 -0.12
C ALA A 69 4.43 2.46 0.14
N MET A 70 4.98 3.21 -0.81
CA MET A 70 6.32 3.79 -0.72
C MET A 70 6.39 5.11 0.07
N THR A 71 5.25 5.75 0.28
CA THR A 71 5.18 7.00 1.04
C THR A 71 5.38 6.71 2.51
N ASN A 72 6.37 7.29 3.19
CA ASN A 72 6.43 7.18 4.64
C ASN A 72 5.54 8.23 5.28
N ALA A 73 4.69 7.85 6.21
CA ALA A 73 3.85 8.82 6.93
C ALA A 73 4.70 9.83 7.72
N ASP A 74 5.81 9.39 8.31
CA ASP A 74 6.70 10.21 9.17
C ASP A 74 7.80 10.98 8.42
N SER A 75 7.79 10.95 7.07
CA SER A 75 8.78 11.64 6.23
C SER A 75 8.10 12.40 5.07
N PRO A 76 7.42 13.52 5.35
CA PRO A 76 6.60 14.23 4.37
C PRO A 76 7.39 14.72 3.14
N ASN A 77 8.69 14.97 3.25
CA ASN A 77 9.48 15.54 2.14
C ASN A 77 10.09 14.49 1.18
N SER A 78 9.57 13.26 1.16
CA SER A 78 10.04 12.20 0.27
C SER A 78 9.36 12.31 -1.11
N TYR A 79 10.03 12.95 -2.07
CA TYR A 79 9.60 13.08 -3.48
C TYR A 79 9.35 11.72 -4.16
N GLU A 80 9.87 10.65 -3.58
CA GLU A 80 9.74 9.25 -4.00
C GLU A 80 8.28 8.79 -4.10
N SER A 81 7.40 9.35 -3.26
CA SER A 81 5.96 9.01 -3.17
C SER A 81 5.24 9.18 -4.50
N TRP A 82 5.37 10.36 -5.13
CA TRP A 82 4.80 10.67 -6.44
C TRP A 82 5.59 10.05 -7.59
N TYR A 83 6.89 9.84 -7.37
CA TYR A 83 7.79 9.32 -8.38
C TYR A 83 7.50 7.86 -8.74
N ALA A 84 6.91 7.06 -7.85
CA ALA A 84 6.60 5.66 -8.10
C ALA A 84 5.73 5.44 -9.37
N ILE A 85 4.71 6.29 -9.57
CA ILE A 85 3.85 6.23 -10.76
C ILE A 85 4.68 6.54 -12.02
N LEU A 86 5.39 7.67 -12.01
CA LEU A 86 6.23 8.11 -13.13
C LEU A 86 7.35 7.12 -13.46
N LYS A 87 7.93 6.51 -12.44
CA LYS A 87 9.03 5.54 -12.54
C LYS A 87 8.56 4.25 -13.20
N HIS A 88 7.37 3.77 -12.84
CA HIS A 88 6.91 2.43 -13.21
C HIS A 88 5.90 2.39 -14.35
N ILE A 89 5.41 3.53 -14.81
CA ILE A 89 4.44 3.64 -15.91
C ILE A 89 4.89 2.89 -17.18
N ASN A 90 6.19 2.92 -17.48
CA ASN A 90 6.79 2.26 -18.65
C ASN A 90 7.45 0.91 -18.29
N THR A 91 7.23 0.40 -17.08
CA THR A 91 7.80 -0.88 -16.67
C THR A 91 7.12 -2.05 -17.35
N PHE A 92 5.81 -1.94 -17.61
CA PHE A 92 5.00 -3.07 -18.02
C PHE A 92 4.68 -3.05 -19.50
N THR A 93 4.63 -4.23 -20.10
CA THR A 93 4.16 -4.43 -21.47
C THR A 93 2.71 -3.98 -21.64
N ALA A 94 2.29 -3.70 -22.87
CA ALA A 94 0.86 -3.51 -23.17
C ALA A 94 -0.01 -4.75 -22.92
N ASP A 95 0.60 -5.94 -22.84
CA ASP A 95 -0.11 -7.20 -22.55
C ASP A 95 -0.91 -7.16 -21.26
N LYS A 96 -2.01 -7.93 -21.24
CA LYS A 96 -2.87 -8.08 -20.05
C LYS A 96 -2.14 -8.73 -18.88
N MET A 97 -1.17 -9.58 -19.14
CA MET A 97 -0.39 -10.19 -18.06
C MET A 97 0.64 -9.19 -17.51
N LEU A 98 0.94 -9.27 -16.23
CA LEU A 98 1.92 -8.40 -15.54
C LEU A 98 3.38 -8.74 -15.93
N PHE A 99 3.73 -8.59 -17.20
CA PHE A 99 5.10 -8.71 -17.69
C PHE A 99 5.80 -7.35 -17.67
N ALA A 100 7.10 -7.37 -17.37
CA ALA A 100 7.96 -6.22 -17.58
C ALA A 100 8.43 -6.15 -19.05
N GLU A 101 8.63 -4.93 -19.53
CA GLU A 101 9.20 -4.66 -20.85
C GLU A 101 10.57 -5.30 -21.04
N GLU A 102 10.90 -5.70 -22.27
CA GLU A 102 12.17 -6.38 -22.56
C GLU A 102 13.39 -5.51 -22.18
N SER A 103 13.26 -4.18 -22.28
CA SER A 103 14.30 -3.21 -21.89
C SER A 103 14.74 -3.35 -20.43
N PHE A 104 13.90 -3.91 -19.56
CA PHE A 104 14.26 -4.17 -18.18
C PHE A 104 15.31 -5.26 -18.04
N LYS A 105 15.59 -6.08 -19.06
CA LYS A 105 16.65 -7.10 -19.01
C LYS A 105 18.04 -6.50 -18.79
N ASP A 106 18.26 -5.27 -19.25
CA ASP A 106 19.57 -4.59 -19.19
C ASP A 106 19.68 -3.63 -18.00
N LEU A 107 18.61 -3.46 -17.23
CA LEU A 107 18.63 -2.62 -16.03
C LEU A 107 19.62 -3.21 -15.00
N ASP A 108 20.37 -2.33 -14.34
CA ASP A 108 21.28 -2.72 -13.26
C ASP A 108 20.57 -3.57 -12.19
N PHE A 109 21.27 -4.58 -11.67
CA PHE A 109 20.69 -5.56 -10.74
C PHE A 109 20.14 -4.90 -9.46
N HIS A 110 20.83 -3.89 -8.92
CA HIS A 110 20.37 -3.20 -7.73
C HIS A 110 19.10 -2.38 -8.03
N LYS A 111 19.08 -1.65 -9.15
CA LYS A 111 17.88 -0.91 -9.59
C LYS A 111 16.69 -1.82 -9.88
N LYS A 112 16.91 -2.99 -10.47
CA LYS A 112 15.89 -4.03 -10.65
C LYS A 112 15.31 -4.50 -9.33
N THR A 113 16.18 -4.78 -8.35
CA THR A 113 15.76 -5.26 -7.03
C THR A 113 14.85 -4.25 -6.35
N ILE A 114 15.28 -2.97 -6.30
CA ILE A 114 14.47 -1.89 -5.73
C ILE A 114 13.13 -1.76 -6.45
N SER A 115 13.15 -1.71 -7.79
CA SER A 115 11.94 -1.53 -8.59
C SER A 115 10.96 -2.70 -8.43
N ALA A 116 11.48 -3.93 -8.32
CA ALA A 116 10.65 -5.09 -8.08
C ALA A 116 10.01 -5.03 -6.70
N ASP A 117 10.77 -4.73 -5.65
CA ASP A 117 10.25 -4.62 -4.28
C ASP A 117 9.16 -3.54 -4.19
N GLU A 118 9.35 -2.38 -4.81
CA GLU A 118 8.33 -1.32 -4.89
C GLU A 118 7.02 -1.84 -5.53
N ILE A 119 7.10 -2.43 -6.73
CA ILE A 119 5.92 -2.98 -7.42
C ILE A 119 5.28 -4.11 -6.59
N GLY A 120 6.10 -4.93 -5.93
CA GLY A 120 5.65 -5.99 -5.04
C GLY A 120 4.86 -5.45 -3.85
N MET A 121 5.25 -4.31 -3.29
CA MET A 121 4.48 -3.63 -2.24
C MET A 121 3.12 -3.13 -2.76
N GLY A 122 3.08 -2.57 -3.97
CA GLY A 122 1.81 -2.18 -4.61
C GLY A 122 0.89 -3.37 -4.84
N ALA A 123 1.41 -4.46 -5.41
CA ALA A 123 0.66 -5.69 -5.62
C ALA A 123 0.15 -6.26 -4.28
N CYS A 124 0.97 -6.21 -3.23
CA CYS A 124 0.60 -6.62 -1.88
C CYS A 124 -0.58 -5.79 -1.34
N LEU A 125 -0.54 -4.46 -1.43
CA LEU A 125 -1.66 -3.61 -1.00
C LEU A 125 -2.96 -3.91 -1.77
N CYS A 126 -2.87 -4.12 -3.09
CA CYS A 126 -4.02 -4.50 -3.91
C CYS A 126 -4.65 -5.83 -3.44
N LEU A 127 -3.83 -6.86 -3.21
CA LEU A 127 -4.30 -8.16 -2.74
C LEU A 127 -4.83 -8.11 -1.30
N MET A 128 -4.16 -7.37 -0.43
CA MET A 128 -4.59 -7.15 0.95
C MET A 128 -6.00 -6.55 0.99
N SER A 129 -6.26 -5.54 0.17
CA SER A 129 -7.58 -4.93 -0.01
C SER A 129 -8.61 -5.92 -0.55
N ASP A 130 -8.33 -6.49 -1.73
CA ASP A 130 -9.38 -7.09 -2.55
C ASP A 130 -9.67 -8.56 -2.19
N ILE A 131 -8.72 -9.23 -1.53
CA ILE A 131 -8.82 -10.66 -1.21
C ILE A 131 -8.81 -10.89 0.29
N TYR A 132 -7.93 -10.21 1.02
CA TYR A 132 -7.71 -10.47 2.45
C TYR A 132 -8.50 -9.55 3.37
N GLY A 133 -9.37 -8.68 2.85
CA GLY A 133 -10.23 -7.80 3.64
C GLY A 133 -9.45 -6.86 4.57
N ILE A 134 -8.27 -6.38 4.15
CA ILE A 134 -7.46 -5.45 4.94
C ILE A 134 -7.89 -4.02 4.60
N LYS A 135 -8.32 -3.26 5.61
CA LYS A 135 -8.80 -1.87 5.47
C LYS A 135 -7.70 -0.84 5.65
N PHE A 136 -6.81 -1.07 6.62
CA PHE A 136 -5.70 -0.16 6.91
C PHE A 136 -4.38 -0.92 6.89
N ALA A 137 -3.37 -0.32 6.27
CA ALA A 137 -1.99 -0.81 6.26
C ALA A 137 -1.08 0.36 6.63
N ALA A 138 -0.28 0.16 7.66
CA ALA A 138 0.57 1.19 8.23
C ALA A 138 2.01 0.69 8.37
N ASP A 139 2.98 1.60 8.24
CA ASP A 139 4.40 1.24 8.22
C ASP A 139 4.82 0.63 9.56
N ALA A 140 5.20 -0.64 9.55
CA ALA A 140 5.58 -1.35 10.78
C ALA A 140 6.82 -0.70 11.43
N ASP A 141 7.71 -0.10 10.63
CA ASP A 141 8.90 0.58 11.12
C ASP A 141 8.61 1.68 12.13
N TYR A 142 7.53 2.43 11.95
CA TYR A 142 7.12 3.50 12.85
C TYR A 142 6.91 2.96 14.27
N PHE A 143 6.12 1.90 14.39
CA PHE A 143 5.81 1.25 15.66
C PHE A 143 7.00 0.48 16.25
N MET A 144 7.81 -0.14 15.38
CA MET A 144 9.04 -0.82 15.80
C MET A 144 10.03 0.17 16.41
N LYS A 145 10.27 1.32 15.76
CA LYS A 145 11.10 2.43 16.29
C LYS A 145 10.57 2.94 17.63
N LYS A 146 9.25 3.19 17.73
CA LYS A 146 8.61 3.60 19.00
C LYS A 146 8.85 2.57 20.11
N THR A 147 8.74 1.28 19.79
CA THR A 147 8.92 0.17 20.76
C THR A 147 10.36 0.03 21.24
N ILE A 148 11.36 0.12 20.35
CA ILE A 148 12.78 -0.07 20.72
C ILE A 148 13.41 1.17 21.35
N ASN A 149 12.84 2.36 21.10
CA ASN A 149 13.33 3.63 21.67
C ASN A 149 12.62 4.02 22.97
N ASN A 150 11.52 3.35 23.34
CA ASN A 150 10.85 3.57 24.61
C ASN A 150 11.65 2.96 25.77
N THR A 151 12.08 3.78 26.73
CA THR A 151 12.87 3.38 27.92
C THR A 151 12.19 2.35 28.81
N SER A 152 10.86 2.29 28.78
CA SER A 152 10.04 1.37 29.57
C SER A 152 9.75 0.05 28.84
N SER A 153 10.11 -0.04 27.56
CA SER A 153 9.95 -1.26 26.78
C SER A 153 10.98 -2.32 27.21
N PRO A 154 10.60 -3.61 27.33
CA PRO A 154 11.58 -4.69 27.53
C PRO A 154 12.55 -4.83 26.35
N TYR A 155 12.26 -4.15 25.23
CA TYR A 155 13.08 -4.07 24.04
C TYR A 155 13.85 -2.75 23.93
N TYR A 156 13.92 -1.93 25.00
CA TYR A 156 14.63 -0.64 24.98
C TYR A 156 16.11 -0.81 24.64
N ARG A 157 16.57 -0.10 23.60
CA ARG A 157 17.93 -0.24 23.05
C ARG A 157 18.33 -1.69 22.81
N TYR A 158 17.34 -2.59 22.72
CA TYR A 158 17.56 -3.95 22.32
C TYR A 158 18.03 -3.85 20.89
N SER A 159 19.35 -3.80 20.72
CA SER A 159 19.92 -4.00 19.43
C SER A 159 19.40 -5.37 19.05
N LEU A 160 18.65 -5.47 17.97
CA LEU A 160 18.05 -6.72 17.51
C LEU A 160 19.12 -7.83 17.28
N LYS A 161 20.41 -7.53 17.54
CA LYS A 161 21.56 -8.43 17.71
C LYS A 161 21.45 -9.41 18.89
N SER A 162 20.74 -9.14 19.99
CA SER A 162 20.67 -10.03 21.16
C SER A 162 19.92 -11.35 20.90
N VAL A 163 19.28 -11.48 19.73
CA VAL A 163 18.69 -12.74 19.22
C VAL A 163 19.61 -13.46 18.22
N GLY A 164 20.83 -12.97 17.97
CA GLY A 164 21.77 -13.55 17.00
C GLY A 164 21.34 -13.47 15.52
N LYS A 165 20.20 -12.84 15.22
CA LYS A 165 19.56 -12.85 13.89
C LYS A 165 19.54 -11.52 13.14
N TYR A 166 19.85 -10.39 13.79
CA TYR A 166 20.14 -9.14 13.08
C TYR A 166 21.65 -8.93 12.95
N ARG A 167 22.18 -9.10 11.74
CA ARG A 167 23.40 -8.40 11.36
C ARG A 167 23.14 -6.88 11.42
N LYS A 168 24.22 -6.11 11.53
CA LYS A 168 24.34 -4.65 11.81
C LYS A 168 23.33 -3.64 11.19
N ASN A 169 22.32 -4.02 10.39
CA ASN A 169 21.55 -3.12 9.53
C ASN A 169 20.00 -3.27 9.57
N GLY A 170 19.36 -3.73 10.65
CA GLY A 170 17.89 -3.55 10.75
C GLY A 170 16.99 -4.44 9.86
N ASN A 171 17.50 -5.56 9.30
CA ASN A 171 16.86 -6.29 8.20
C ASN A 171 15.89 -7.45 8.55
N GLN A 172 15.16 -7.45 9.68
CA GLN A 172 14.06 -8.43 9.86
C GLN A 172 12.81 -7.84 10.52
N LYS A 173 12.38 -6.64 10.09
CA LYS A 173 11.06 -6.09 10.43
C LYS A 173 10.09 -6.41 9.28
N PRO A 174 8.80 -6.61 9.57
CA PRO A 174 7.77 -6.63 8.54
C PRO A 174 7.64 -5.25 7.86
N ASP A 175 7.02 -5.19 6.69
CA ASP A 175 6.69 -3.93 6.01
C ASP A 175 5.49 -3.24 6.65
N PHE A 176 4.42 -3.99 6.93
CA PHE A 176 3.15 -3.42 7.39
C PHE A 176 2.57 -4.07 8.64
N PHE A 177 1.96 -3.23 9.47
CA PHE A 177 0.94 -3.64 10.44
C PHE A 177 -0.42 -3.17 9.93
N CYS A 178 -1.39 -4.08 9.97
CA CYS A 178 -2.65 -3.91 9.28
C CYS A 178 -3.85 -4.17 10.19
N ILE A 179 -4.99 -3.59 9.82
CA ILE A 179 -6.32 -3.87 10.41
C ILE A 179 -7.23 -4.43 9.32
N SER A 180 -7.92 -5.53 9.63
CA SER A 180 -8.96 -6.08 8.76
C SER A 180 -10.31 -5.40 8.86
N ASP A 181 -11.21 -5.72 7.93
CA ASP A 181 -12.66 -5.46 8.01
C ASP A 181 -13.28 -5.91 9.34
N SER A 182 -12.82 -7.04 9.86
CA SER A 182 -13.23 -7.63 11.14
C SER A 182 -12.49 -7.02 12.35
N ARG A 183 -11.70 -5.96 12.13
CA ARG A 183 -10.92 -5.23 13.14
C ARG A 183 -9.86 -6.07 13.84
N GLU A 184 -9.27 -7.00 13.09
CA GLU A 184 -8.22 -7.89 13.57
C GLU A 184 -6.85 -7.45 13.04
N GLY A 185 -5.83 -7.62 13.88
CA GLY A 185 -4.44 -7.30 13.55
C GLY A 185 -3.83 -8.33 12.61
N VAL A 186 -3.12 -7.84 11.59
CA VAL A 186 -2.38 -8.66 10.62
C VAL A 186 -0.99 -8.05 10.42
N VAL A 187 0.04 -8.88 10.36
CA VAL A 187 1.43 -8.47 10.07
C VAL A 187 1.75 -8.90 8.64
N VAL A 188 2.28 -8.01 7.82
CA VAL A 188 2.50 -8.30 6.40
C VAL A 188 3.91 -7.92 5.95
N GLU A 189 4.51 -8.78 5.13
CA GLU A 189 5.72 -8.50 4.38
C GLU A 189 5.43 -8.64 2.87
N ALA A 190 5.89 -7.67 2.10
CA ALA A 190 5.84 -7.67 0.66
C ALA A 190 7.24 -7.91 0.07
N LYS A 191 7.30 -8.66 -1.03
CA LYS A 191 8.53 -8.91 -1.77
C LYS A 191 8.26 -8.86 -3.25
N GLY A 192 9.21 -8.31 -4.01
CA GLY A 192 9.16 -8.35 -5.46
C GLY A 192 10.40 -8.97 -6.08
N THR A 193 10.24 -9.58 -7.25
CA THR A 193 11.39 -10.01 -8.04
C THR A 193 11.12 -9.94 -9.53
N PHE A 194 12.10 -9.45 -10.29
CA PHE A 194 12.13 -9.68 -11.74
C PHE A 194 12.79 -11.03 -12.05
N GLY A 195 12.38 -11.64 -13.16
CA GLY A 195 13.01 -12.85 -13.66
C GLY A 195 12.13 -14.10 -13.52
N PRO A 196 12.72 -15.31 -13.46
CA PRO A 196 11.97 -16.56 -13.41
C PRO A 196 11.30 -16.81 -12.05
N TYR A 197 10.25 -17.63 -12.03
CA TYR A 197 9.49 -18.03 -10.82
C TYR A 197 10.40 -18.53 -9.67
N SER A 198 11.49 -19.23 -10.00
CA SER A 198 12.47 -19.73 -9.02
C SER A 198 13.08 -18.64 -8.13
N ASN A 199 13.08 -17.38 -8.59
CA ASN A 199 13.61 -16.25 -7.82
C ASN A 199 12.78 -15.94 -6.57
N LEU A 200 11.54 -16.40 -6.46
CA LEU A 200 10.68 -16.17 -5.29
C LEU A 200 11.12 -16.92 -4.04
N LYS A 201 11.90 -18.00 -4.17
CA LYS A 201 12.27 -18.86 -3.04
C LYS A 201 13.01 -18.09 -1.93
N ASN A 202 13.99 -17.27 -2.31
CA ASN A 202 14.80 -16.53 -1.34
C ASN A 202 14.03 -15.38 -0.66
N PRO A 203 13.31 -14.52 -1.42
CA PRO A 203 12.43 -13.50 -0.85
C PRO A 203 11.38 -14.08 0.12
N LEU A 204 10.70 -15.17 -0.24
CA LEU A 204 9.73 -15.83 0.64
C LEU A 204 10.34 -16.26 1.98
N ASN A 205 11.51 -16.91 1.94
CA ASN A 205 12.19 -17.35 3.16
C ASN A 205 12.64 -16.16 4.04
N LYS A 206 13.06 -15.06 3.43
CA LYS A 206 13.42 -13.83 4.18
C LYS A 206 12.18 -13.20 4.81
N GLY A 207 11.12 -13.02 4.02
CA GLY A 207 9.88 -12.42 4.48
C GLY A 207 9.19 -13.24 5.58
N LYS A 208 9.28 -14.56 5.50
CA LYS A 208 8.83 -15.45 6.59
C LYS A 208 9.49 -15.07 7.91
N ASN A 209 10.82 -14.94 7.94
CA ASN A 209 11.51 -14.54 9.18
C ASN A 209 11.06 -13.15 9.68
N GLN A 210 10.73 -12.22 8.80
CA GLN A 210 10.29 -10.86 9.17
C GLN A 210 8.95 -10.87 9.92
N VAL A 211 7.94 -11.56 9.38
CA VAL A 211 6.61 -11.60 10.00
C VAL A 211 6.56 -12.51 11.24
N GLN A 212 7.37 -13.58 11.28
CA GLN A 212 7.38 -14.52 12.41
C GLN A 212 7.96 -13.91 13.70
N ASN A 213 8.80 -12.89 13.57
CA ASN A 213 9.49 -12.27 14.68
C ASN A 213 8.61 -11.29 15.47
N VAL A 214 7.43 -10.92 14.95
CA VAL A 214 6.60 -9.85 15.49
C VAL A 214 5.20 -10.35 15.80
N THR A 215 4.68 -9.91 16.94
CA THR A 215 3.30 -10.10 17.37
C THR A 215 2.76 -8.76 17.86
N LEU A 216 1.58 -8.36 17.39
CA LEU A 216 0.91 -7.17 17.87
C LEU A 216 0.18 -7.49 19.18
N ILE A 217 0.34 -6.62 20.16
CA ILE A 217 -0.40 -6.65 21.42
C ILE A 217 -1.19 -5.34 21.52
N GLY A 218 -2.40 -5.35 22.06
CA GLY A 218 -3.30 -4.18 22.05
C GLY A 218 -4.38 -4.23 20.96
N ILE A 219 -4.23 -5.12 19.98
CA ILE A 219 -5.27 -5.52 19.02
C ILE A 219 -5.36 -7.04 18.98
N LYS A 220 -6.57 -7.58 18.75
CA LYS A 220 -6.77 -9.02 18.57
C LYS A 220 -6.17 -9.44 17.23
N MET A 221 -5.19 -10.33 17.24
CA MET A 221 -4.65 -10.91 16.01
C MET A 221 -5.71 -11.76 15.29
N ARG A 222 -5.71 -11.70 13.96
CA ARG A 222 -6.56 -12.55 13.12
C ARG A 222 -6.24 -14.03 13.39
N PRO A 223 -7.22 -14.95 13.43
CA PRO A 223 -6.97 -16.36 13.75
C PRO A 223 -6.22 -17.13 12.66
N ASN A 224 -6.41 -16.77 11.39
CA ASN A 224 -5.71 -17.33 10.21
C ASN A 224 -5.30 -16.17 9.31
N ALA A 225 -4.32 -16.33 8.41
CA ALA A 225 -3.83 -15.24 7.57
C ALA A 225 -3.38 -14.04 8.42
N SER A 226 -2.79 -14.31 9.59
CA SER A 226 -2.41 -13.30 10.58
C SER A 226 -1.03 -12.73 10.30
N ARG A 227 -0.20 -13.47 9.56
CA ARG A 227 1.18 -13.15 9.23
C ARG A 227 1.41 -13.45 7.77
N LEU A 228 1.20 -12.48 6.90
CA LEU A 228 1.24 -12.71 5.46
C LEU A 228 2.61 -12.35 4.87
N VAL A 229 3.16 -13.25 4.08
CA VAL A 229 4.29 -12.95 3.19
C VAL A 229 3.80 -13.04 1.76
N MET A 230 3.75 -11.91 1.05
CA MET A 230 3.32 -11.83 -0.34
C MET A 230 4.53 -11.56 -1.22
N ALA A 231 4.90 -12.52 -2.06
CA ALA A 231 6.04 -12.40 -2.95
C ALA A 231 5.60 -12.46 -4.41
N THR A 232 5.71 -11.32 -5.11
CA THR A 232 5.30 -11.14 -6.50
C THR A 232 6.49 -11.25 -7.44
N GLN A 233 6.37 -12.11 -8.44
CA GLN A 233 7.33 -12.26 -9.53
C GLN A 233 6.79 -11.63 -10.79
N ILE A 234 7.64 -10.81 -11.40
CA ILE A 234 7.39 -10.04 -12.62
C ILE A 234 8.37 -10.57 -13.69
N PRO A 235 7.95 -11.50 -14.54
CA PRO A 235 8.80 -11.97 -15.62
C PRO A 235 9.07 -10.86 -16.63
N ILE A 236 10.24 -10.89 -17.24
CA ILE A 236 10.62 -9.98 -18.32
C ILE A 236 10.18 -10.60 -19.64
N TYR A 237 9.42 -9.84 -20.42
CA TYR A 237 8.89 -10.27 -21.72
C TYR A 237 10.00 -10.72 -22.66
N ASN A 238 9.74 -11.77 -23.45
CA ASN A 238 10.69 -12.46 -24.34
C ASN A 238 11.98 -13.02 -23.70
N VAL A 239 12.23 -12.78 -22.42
CA VAL A 239 13.41 -13.28 -21.70
C VAL A 239 13.03 -14.47 -20.82
N ASN A 240 11.96 -14.34 -20.03
CA ASN A 240 11.48 -15.38 -19.13
C ASN A 240 10.31 -16.15 -19.75
N THR A 241 10.49 -16.67 -20.96
CA THR A 241 9.45 -17.30 -21.80
C THR A 241 8.73 -18.51 -21.18
N LYS A 242 9.27 -19.07 -20.09
CA LYS A 242 8.68 -20.20 -19.34
C LYS A 242 8.10 -19.79 -17.98
N SER A 243 7.95 -18.49 -17.71
CA SER A 243 7.43 -17.99 -16.44
C SER A 243 6.25 -17.07 -16.68
N TRP A 244 5.18 -17.31 -15.95
CA TRP A 244 4.00 -16.45 -15.91
C TRP A 244 4.07 -15.58 -14.66
N PRO A 245 3.59 -14.32 -14.71
CA PRO A 245 3.53 -13.47 -13.52
C PRO A 245 2.75 -14.15 -12.40
N HIS A 246 3.32 -14.13 -11.19
CA HIS A 246 2.81 -14.94 -10.08
C HIS A 246 3.04 -14.23 -8.75
N THR A 247 2.07 -14.26 -7.85
CA THR A 247 2.27 -13.97 -6.43
C THR A 247 2.07 -15.23 -5.59
N ILE A 248 3.06 -15.56 -4.77
CA ILE A 248 2.93 -16.60 -3.73
C ILE A 248 2.62 -15.89 -2.41
N ILE A 249 1.59 -16.35 -1.72
CA ILE A 249 1.19 -15.89 -0.40
C ILE A 249 1.43 -17.00 0.61
N LYS A 250 2.08 -16.68 1.73
CA LYS A 250 2.28 -17.60 2.87
C LYS A 250 1.72 -17.02 4.15
N ASP A 251 1.20 -17.89 5.02
CA ASP A 251 0.81 -17.59 6.40
C ASP A 251 1.68 -18.39 7.40
N PRO A 252 2.96 -18.02 7.58
CA PRO A 252 3.82 -18.73 8.54
C PRO A 252 3.35 -18.61 9.99
N GLU A 253 3.54 -19.71 10.73
CA GLU A 253 3.33 -19.77 12.19
C GLU A 253 4.16 -18.75 12.97
N GLU A 254 3.70 -18.34 14.14
CA GLU A 254 4.39 -17.37 14.98
C GLU A 254 5.65 -17.91 15.68
N ASN A 255 6.62 -17.03 15.94
CA ASN A 255 7.79 -17.33 16.79
C ASN A 255 7.94 -16.35 17.97
N ASN A 256 6.97 -15.43 18.16
CA ASN A 256 6.77 -14.58 19.35
C ASN A 256 8.00 -13.85 19.91
N LEU A 257 8.93 -13.42 19.05
CA LEU A 257 10.17 -12.80 19.54
C LEU A 257 9.95 -11.37 20.07
N ILE A 258 9.14 -10.57 19.38
CA ILE A 258 8.92 -9.15 19.70
C ILE A 258 7.42 -8.89 19.80
N LYS A 259 6.98 -8.36 20.94
CA LYS A 259 5.62 -7.91 21.16
C LYS A 259 5.54 -6.39 21.01
N VAL A 260 4.77 -5.91 20.05
CA VAL A 260 4.64 -4.47 19.77
C VAL A 260 3.27 -4.03 20.25
N ASN A 261 3.23 -3.11 21.21
CA ASN A 261 1.96 -2.56 21.70
C ASN A 261 1.43 -1.51 20.73
N VAL A 262 0.34 -1.83 20.05
CA VAL A 262 -0.34 -0.99 19.06
C VAL A 262 -1.85 -1.11 19.20
N THR A 263 -2.53 -0.01 18.95
CA THR A 263 -3.99 0.07 18.93
C THR A 263 -4.53 0.15 17.50
N GLU A 264 -5.83 -0.13 17.34
CA GLU A 264 -6.54 0.06 16.08
C GLU A 264 -6.48 1.54 15.62
N GLU A 265 -6.66 2.47 16.57
CA GLU A 265 -6.59 3.92 16.31
C GLU A 265 -5.23 4.33 15.74
N GLU A 266 -4.14 3.83 16.32
CA GLU A 266 -2.77 4.13 15.87
C GLU A 266 -2.50 3.65 14.44
N ILE A 267 -2.94 2.43 14.09
CA ILE A 267 -2.74 1.88 12.73
C ILE A 267 -3.62 2.63 11.72
N ALA A 268 -4.90 2.89 12.04
CA ALA A 268 -5.81 3.60 11.15
C ALA A 268 -5.30 5.02 10.85
N ARG A 269 -4.91 5.77 11.89
CA ARG A 269 -4.36 7.12 11.72
C ARG A 269 -3.07 7.14 10.92
N LEU A 270 -2.13 6.22 11.20
CA LEU A 270 -0.88 6.14 10.45
C LEU A 270 -1.10 5.78 8.97
N SER A 271 -2.06 4.88 8.68
CA SER A 271 -2.44 4.51 7.32
C SER A 271 -3.08 5.68 6.54
N LEU A 272 -3.92 6.49 7.20
CA LEU A 272 -4.48 7.69 6.60
C LEU A 272 -3.42 8.78 6.42
N ALA A 273 -2.57 9.03 7.42
CA ALA A 273 -1.44 9.97 7.34
C ALA A 273 -0.52 9.66 6.15
N LYS A 274 -0.20 8.38 5.93
CA LYS A 274 0.54 7.89 4.77
C LYS A 274 -0.09 8.34 3.45
N THR A 275 -1.41 8.27 3.36
CA THR A 275 -2.16 8.67 2.17
C THR A 275 -2.23 10.20 2.02
N PHE A 276 -2.37 10.94 3.13
CA PHE A 276 -2.28 12.40 3.12
C PHE A 276 -0.90 12.90 2.66
N CYS A 277 0.18 12.28 3.15
CA CYS A 277 1.53 12.53 2.65
C CYS A 277 1.65 12.24 1.15
N PHE A 278 1.05 11.15 0.68
CA PHE A 278 1.09 10.78 -0.75
C PHE A 278 0.42 11.85 -1.61
N MET A 279 -0.66 12.48 -1.12
CA MET A 279 -1.33 13.59 -1.79
C MET A 279 -0.67 14.96 -1.54
N GLY A 280 0.47 15.02 -0.85
CA GLY A 280 1.15 16.29 -0.53
C GLY A 280 0.50 17.12 0.57
N LEU A 281 -0.43 16.54 1.34
CA LEU A 281 -1.14 17.18 2.45
C LEU A 281 -0.41 16.90 3.77
N TYR A 282 0.81 17.43 3.88
CA TYR A 282 1.74 17.10 4.95
C TYR A 282 1.29 17.58 6.33
N ASP A 283 0.66 18.76 6.40
CA ASP A 283 0.15 19.29 7.66
C ASP A 283 -1.01 18.43 8.19
N VAL A 284 -1.92 17.98 7.29
CA VAL A 284 -2.98 17.01 7.63
C VAL A 284 -2.35 15.72 8.15
N ALA A 285 -1.35 15.18 7.45
CA ALA A 285 -0.68 13.95 7.85
C ALA A 285 -0.03 14.07 9.25
N ASP A 286 0.63 15.20 9.53
CA ASP A 286 1.22 15.49 10.85
C ASP A 286 0.16 15.54 11.96
N ASP A 287 -1.00 16.14 11.68
CA ASP A 287 -2.10 16.18 12.65
C ASP A 287 -2.65 14.79 12.97
N PHE A 288 -2.77 13.92 11.96
CA PHE A 288 -3.13 12.51 12.15
C PHE A 288 -2.10 11.74 12.97
N LEU A 289 -0.80 11.93 12.69
CA LEU A 289 0.29 11.28 13.42
C LEU A 289 0.36 11.67 14.89
N ASN A 290 0.13 12.96 15.17
CA ASN A 290 0.29 13.54 16.50
C ASN A 290 -1.02 13.59 17.30
N PHE A 291 -2.10 12.96 16.81
CA PHE A 291 -3.40 12.93 17.49
C PHE A 291 -3.92 14.34 17.81
N LYS A 292 -3.69 15.29 16.91
CA LYS A 292 -4.20 16.66 17.04
C LYS A 292 -5.65 16.72 16.55
N SER A 293 -6.35 17.78 16.96
CA SER A 293 -7.65 18.13 16.38
C SER A 293 -7.46 18.48 14.91
N ILE A 294 -8.31 17.90 14.07
CA ILE A 294 -8.37 18.04 12.62
C ILE A 294 -9.60 18.84 12.17
N GLY A 295 -10.33 19.48 13.11
CA GLY A 295 -11.57 20.21 12.82
C GLY A 295 -11.45 21.29 11.74
N TYR A 296 -10.33 22.01 11.68
CA TYR A 296 -10.05 22.99 10.63
C TYR A 296 -10.01 22.34 9.23
N TRP A 297 -9.39 21.16 9.11
CA TRP A 297 -9.32 20.42 7.85
C TRP A 297 -10.67 19.90 7.39
N ILE A 298 -11.57 19.58 8.32
CA ILE A 298 -12.92 19.15 7.98
C ILE A 298 -13.66 20.28 7.27
N GLU A 299 -13.61 21.50 7.82
CA GLU A 299 -14.24 22.66 7.19
C GLU A 299 -13.65 22.94 5.81
N GLU A 300 -12.32 22.83 5.68
CA GLU A 300 -11.62 23.03 4.40
C GLU A 300 -12.02 21.96 3.37
N ILE A 301 -12.04 20.68 3.74
CA ILE A 301 -12.36 19.58 2.83
C ILE A 301 -13.86 19.54 2.51
N GLU A 302 -14.74 19.88 3.47
CA GLU A 302 -16.17 20.06 3.21
C GLU A 302 -16.42 21.19 2.20
N SER A 303 -15.61 22.26 2.23
CA SER A 303 -15.68 23.34 1.23
C SER A 303 -15.26 22.88 -0.18
N MET A 304 -14.44 21.83 -0.27
CA MET A 304 -13.97 21.22 -1.52
C MET A 304 -14.83 20.06 -2.01
N ARG A 305 -15.96 19.78 -1.34
CA ARG A 305 -16.88 18.71 -1.72
C ARG A 305 -17.41 18.91 -3.14
N TYR A 306 -17.28 17.88 -3.96
CA TYR A 306 -17.82 17.87 -5.31
C TYR A 306 -18.86 16.76 -5.48
N GLN A 307 -19.87 17.02 -6.31
CA GLN A 307 -20.81 15.98 -6.75
C GLN A 307 -20.27 15.39 -8.05
N TYR A 308 -19.55 14.27 -7.94
CA TYR A 308 -19.05 13.52 -9.09
C TYR A 308 -19.87 12.24 -9.19
N THR A 309 -20.83 12.20 -10.13
CA THR A 309 -21.91 11.19 -10.24
C THR A 309 -22.95 11.26 -9.10
N ASP A 310 -23.93 10.34 -9.06
CA ASP A 310 -24.91 10.21 -7.96
C ASP A 310 -24.23 9.89 -6.60
N SER A 311 -22.94 9.58 -6.61
CA SER A 311 -22.08 9.34 -5.46
C SER A 311 -21.47 10.66 -4.95
N LYS A 312 -21.72 10.99 -3.69
CA LYS A 312 -21.11 12.13 -3.00
C LYS A 312 -19.66 11.76 -2.67
N TYR A 313 -18.65 12.43 -3.23
CA TYR A 313 -17.25 12.28 -2.81
C TYR A 313 -16.73 13.58 -2.22
N TYR A 314 -15.65 13.48 -1.45
CA TYR A 314 -14.92 14.64 -0.96
C TYR A 314 -13.57 14.66 -1.69
N ILE A 315 -13.38 15.68 -2.53
CA ILE A 315 -12.14 15.91 -3.25
C ILE A 315 -11.18 16.59 -2.29
N VAL A 316 -9.97 16.06 -2.20
CA VAL A 316 -8.96 16.55 -1.26
C VAL A 316 -7.80 17.21 -1.98
N ASN A 317 -7.46 16.73 -3.18
CA ASN A 317 -6.43 17.32 -4.03
C ASN A 317 -6.62 16.87 -5.49
N SER A 318 -5.78 17.34 -6.40
CA SER A 318 -5.68 16.87 -7.78
C SER A 318 -4.27 16.38 -8.09
N ASP A 319 -4.16 15.39 -8.98
CA ASP A 319 -2.87 14.96 -9.50
C ASP A 319 -2.36 15.86 -10.64
N LEU A 320 -1.14 15.59 -11.11
CA LEU A 320 -0.50 16.33 -12.22
C LEU A 320 -1.25 16.19 -13.57
N TYR A 321 -2.23 15.29 -13.65
CA TYR A 321 -3.00 14.98 -14.85
C TYR A 321 -4.44 15.54 -14.77
N GLY A 322 -4.78 16.23 -13.68
CA GLY A 322 -6.10 16.80 -13.46
C GLY A 322 -7.14 15.80 -12.97
N ASN A 323 -6.73 14.60 -12.55
CA ASN A 323 -7.60 13.69 -11.81
C ASN A 323 -7.75 14.17 -10.37
N TYR A 324 -8.86 13.80 -9.73
CA TYR A 324 -9.17 14.23 -8.37
C TYR A 324 -8.91 13.11 -7.37
N PHE A 325 -8.09 13.40 -6.35
CA PHE A 325 -7.98 12.55 -5.19
C PHE A 325 -9.20 12.72 -4.31
N ALA A 326 -9.81 11.60 -3.91
CA ALA A 326 -11.03 11.59 -3.13
C ALA A 326 -10.96 10.59 -1.98
N TYR A 327 -11.78 10.79 -0.94
CA TYR A 327 -12.17 9.68 -0.07
C TYR A 327 -13.67 9.42 -0.10
N MET A 328 -14.01 8.17 0.23
CA MET A 328 -15.34 7.75 0.61
C MET A 328 -15.92 8.65 1.72
N PRO A 329 -17.20 9.04 1.65
CA PRO A 329 -17.85 9.86 2.67
C PRO A 329 -17.73 9.35 4.09
N GLN A 330 -17.71 8.04 4.27
CA GLN A 330 -17.60 7.37 5.56
C GLN A 330 -16.30 7.76 6.27
N ILE A 331 -15.19 7.93 5.55
CA ILE A 331 -13.91 8.35 6.14
C ILE A 331 -14.01 9.77 6.68
N PHE A 332 -14.61 10.68 5.91
CA PHE A 332 -14.79 12.07 6.34
C PHE A 332 -15.73 12.22 7.52
N GLU A 333 -16.84 11.50 7.50
CA GLU A 333 -17.76 11.49 8.62
C GLU A 333 -17.13 10.84 9.87
N ALA A 334 -16.32 9.80 9.69
CA ALA A 334 -15.58 9.17 10.78
C ALA A 334 -14.55 10.14 11.40
N ILE A 335 -13.86 10.90 10.56
CA ILE A 335 -12.95 11.99 10.98
C ILE A 335 -13.70 13.03 11.79
N ARG A 336 -14.90 13.44 11.38
CA ARG A 336 -15.75 14.39 12.10
C ARG A 336 -16.20 13.89 13.47
N ILE A 337 -16.55 12.60 13.56
CA ILE A 337 -16.86 11.96 14.83
C ILE A 337 -15.61 11.90 15.72
N SER A 338 -14.43 11.69 15.14
CA SER A 338 -13.16 11.56 15.86
C SER A 338 -12.77 12.81 16.66
N GLU A 339 -13.20 14.01 16.25
CA GLU A 339 -12.98 15.26 16.99
C GLU A 339 -13.54 15.22 18.41
N LYS A 340 -14.61 14.43 18.63
CA LYS A 340 -15.29 14.32 19.92
C LYS A 340 -14.91 13.05 20.67
N ASP A 341 -14.28 12.07 20.01
CA ASP A 341 -14.04 10.75 20.55
C ASP A 341 -12.80 10.10 19.90
N SER A 342 -12.97 9.11 19.02
CA SER A 342 -11.91 8.37 18.35
C SER A 342 -12.27 8.08 16.90
N LEU A 343 -11.25 7.98 16.04
CA LEU A 343 -11.44 7.68 14.62
C LEU A 343 -12.08 6.31 14.43
N VAL A 344 -11.63 5.31 15.19
CA VAL A 344 -12.19 3.95 15.14
C VAL A 344 -13.68 3.93 15.42
N LYS A 345 -14.16 4.68 16.41
CA LYS A 345 -15.60 4.80 16.68
C LYS A 345 -16.34 5.40 15.49
N GLY A 346 -15.81 6.48 14.91
CA GLY A 346 -16.37 7.08 13.71
C GLY A 346 -16.43 6.11 12.52
N LEU A 347 -15.39 5.30 12.32
CA LEU A 347 -15.34 4.31 11.24
C LEU A 347 -16.40 3.21 11.42
N ILE A 348 -16.68 2.81 12.67
CA ILE A 348 -17.75 1.87 13.00
C ILE A 348 -19.13 2.51 12.77
N GLU A 349 -19.35 3.72 13.31
CA GLU A 349 -20.65 4.41 13.21
C GLU A 349 -21.04 4.75 11.77
N THR A 350 -20.05 4.97 10.90
CA THR A 350 -20.26 5.24 9.47
C THR A 350 -20.41 3.97 8.62
N GLY A 351 -20.25 2.79 9.21
CA GLY A 351 -20.31 1.51 8.50
C GLY A 351 -19.14 1.28 7.55
N PHE A 352 -17.98 1.92 7.80
CA PHE A 352 -16.84 1.84 6.89
C PHE A 352 -16.26 0.42 6.82
N TYR A 353 -16.21 -0.29 7.95
CA TYR A 353 -15.68 -1.65 7.99
C TYR A 353 -16.56 -2.65 7.23
N GLU A 354 -17.86 -2.42 7.23
CA GLU A 354 -18.88 -3.21 6.54
C GLU A 354 -19.03 -2.81 5.07
N SER A 355 -18.48 -1.67 4.66
CA SER A 355 -18.51 -1.25 3.26
C SER A 355 -17.77 -2.25 2.39
N GLU A 356 -18.40 -2.69 1.30
CA GLU A 356 -17.72 -3.45 0.27
C GLU A 356 -16.61 -2.58 -0.33
N SER A 357 -15.51 -3.20 -0.77
CA SER A 357 -14.54 -2.49 -1.60
C SER A 357 -15.27 -1.96 -2.83
N MET A 358 -15.14 -0.66 -3.10
CA MET A 358 -15.78 -0.09 -4.28
C MET A 358 -15.26 -0.80 -5.51
N GLN A 359 -16.19 -1.30 -6.35
CA GLN A 359 -15.81 -1.88 -7.63
C GLN A 359 -15.14 -0.80 -8.45
N GLU A 360 -13.97 -1.14 -8.97
CA GLU A 360 -13.26 -0.25 -9.88
C GLU A 360 -14.11 -0.01 -11.13
N THR A 361 -14.27 1.26 -11.50
CA THR A 361 -14.98 1.66 -12.72
C THR A 361 -14.04 2.39 -13.67
N GLU A 362 -14.52 2.71 -14.87
CA GLU A 362 -13.78 3.58 -15.79
C GLU A 362 -13.61 5.01 -15.25
N ALA A 363 -14.39 5.43 -14.24
CA ALA A 363 -14.30 6.77 -13.67
C ALA A 363 -13.62 6.80 -12.29
N GLU A 364 -13.55 5.65 -11.59
CA GLU A 364 -13.27 5.63 -10.15
C GLU A 364 -12.38 4.44 -9.77
N ILE A 365 -11.29 4.74 -9.05
CA ILE A 365 -10.38 3.73 -8.48
C ILE A 365 -10.23 4.00 -7.00
N PHE A 366 -10.55 3.03 -6.15
CA PHE A 366 -10.38 3.14 -4.70
C PHE A 366 -9.47 2.05 -4.13
N LEU A 367 -8.70 2.43 -3.11
CA LEU A 367 -7.96 1.57 -2.20
C LEU A 367 -8.81 1.26 -0.96
N SER A 368 -8.43 0.24 -0.19
CA SER A 368 -9.23 -0.27 0.92
C SER A 368 -9.41 0.69 2.10
N ASN A 369 -8.53 1.67 2.26
CA ASN A 369 -8.66 2.72 3.27
C ASN A 369 -9.64 3.83 2.86
N GLY A 370 -10.39 3.63 1.77
CA GLY A 370 -11.39 4.54 1.26
C GLY A 370 -10.84 5.70 0.45
N PHE A 371 -9.52 5.77 0.23
CA PHE A 371 -8.88 6.72 -0.67
C PHE A 371 -8.98 6.26 -2.12
N GLY A 372 -9.19 7.18 -3.04
CA GLY A 372 -9.24 6.88 -4.45
C GLY A 372 -8.91 8.05 -5.36
N VAL A 373 -8.95 7.77 -6.66
CA VAL A 373 -8.80 8.74 -7.73
C VAL A 373 -10.06 8.70 -8.60
N LEU A 374 -10.60 9.88 -8.85
CA LEU A 374 -11.68 10.13 -9.80
C LEU A 374 -11.05 10.67 -11.09
N ARG A 375 -11.19 9.93 -12.19
CA ARG A 375 -10.67 10.34 -13.50
C ARG A 375 -11.48 11.51 -14.04
N ASN A 376 -10.82 12.58 -14.45
CA ASN A 376 -11.50 13.68 -15.13
C ASN A 376 -11.84 13.23 -16.56
N SER A 377 -13.12 13.31 -16.94
CA SER A 377 -13.64 12.78 -18.22
C SER A 377 -13.59 13.80 -19.35
#